data_AF-A0A955VYG7-F1
#
_entry.id   AF-A0A955VYG7-F1
#
_cell.length_a   1.000
_cell.length_b   1.000
_cell.length_c   1.000
_cell.angle_alpha   90.00
_cell.angle_beta   90.00
_cell.angle_gamma   90.00
#
_symmetry.space_group_name_H-M   'P 1'
#
loop_
_entity.id
_entity.type
_entity.pdbx_description
1 polymer ?
#
loop_
_entity_poly.entity_id
_entity_poly.type
_entity_poly.pdbx_seq_one_letter_code
_entity_poly.pdbx_strand_id
1 'polypeptide(L)'
;MNRQHILPAVVFVAFGVFTGWVVARDGMMPALEAIIFTGGGQQVFIDLCITMTILMTFIWRDARSRGIDPRPYVFLCLLGSFGPLLYLLRRASTSAGAKSSR
;
A
#
# COMPACT_ATOMS: atom_id res chain seq x y z
N MET A 1 9.06 20.08 1.99
CA MET A 1 8.40 18.76 1.88
C MET A 1 7.30 18.67 2.94
N ASN A 2 6.02 18.59 2.55
CA ASN A 2 4.89 18.66 3.49
C ASN A 2 4.87 17.44 4.43
N ARG A 3 4.64 17.63 5.75
CA ARG A 3 4.57 16.55 6.76
C ARG A 3 3.66 15.38 6.36
N GLN A 4 2.62 15.66 5.56
CA GLN A 4 1.65 14.68 5.07
C GLN A 4 2.22 13.63 4.10
N HIS A 5 3.35 13.90 3.44
CA HIS A 5 4.00 12.94 2.54
C HIS A 5 5.12 12.14 3.22
N ILE A 6 5.68 12.70 4.31
CA ILE A 6 6.88 12.15 4.94
C ILE A 6 6.56 10.78 5.53
N LEU A 7 5.45 10.65 6.27
CA LEU A 7 5.09 9.38 6.90
C LEU A 7 4.83 8.25 5.88
N PRO A 8 3.96 8.41 4.86
CA PRO A 8 3.79 7.37 3.85
C PRO A 8 5.08 7.04 3.09
N ALA A 9 5.89 8.04 2.73
CA ALA A 9 7.13 7.82 2.00
C ALA A 9 8.15 7.04 2.84
N VAL A 10 8.31 7.40 4.12
CA VAL A 10 9.22 6.69 5.05
C VAL A 10 8.76 5.25 5.25
N VAL A 11 7.46 5.01 5.47
CA VAL A 11 6.92 3.66 5.61
C VAL A 11 7.10 2.86 4.32
N PHE A 12 6.85 3.46 3.16
CA PHE A 12 7.05 2.80 1.86
C PHE A 12 8.49 2.36 1.65
N VAL A 13 9.45 3.26 1.88
CA VAL A 13 10.87 2.97 1.69
C VAL A 13 11.35 1.94 2.72
N ALA A 14 11.01 2.12 4.00
CA ALA A 14 11.41 1.19 5.05
C ALA A 14 10.85 -0.22 4.82
N PHE A 15 9.56 -0.32 4.47
CA PHE A 15 8.91 -1.61 4.17
C PHE A 15 9.48 -2.24 2.89
N GLY A 16 9.72 -1.46 1.84
CA GLY A 16 10.32 -1.94 0.60
C GLY A 16 11.74 -2.47 0.81
N VAL A 17 12.58 -1.75 1.57
CA VAL A 17 13.94 -2.18 1.93
C VAL A 17 13.91 -3.45 2.78
N PHE A 18 13.04 -3.50 3.80
CA PHE A 18 12.90 -4.69 4.65
C PHE A 18 12.45 -5.91 3.83
N THR A 19 11.45 -5.74 2.97
CA THR A 19 10.94 -6.80 2.09
C THR A 19 12.04 -7.29 1.14
N GLY A 20 12.74 -6.37 0.48
CA GLY A 20 13.85 -6.71 -0.40
C GLY A 20 14.98 -7.45 0.33
N TRP A 21 15.30 -7.03 1.55
CA TRP A 21 16.32 -7.68 2.38
C TRP A 21 15.92 -9.10 2.81
N VAL A 22 14.69 -9.30 3.27
CA VAL A 22 14.17 -10.64 3.64
C VAL A 22 14.16 -11.56 2.42
N VAL A 23 13.67 -11.08 1.26
CA VAL A 23 13.64 -11.87 0.03
C VAL A 23 15.05 -12.20 -0.47
N ALA A 24 16.01 -11.27 -0.34
CA ALA A 24 17.40 -11.52 -0.73
C ALA A 24 18.09 -12.55 0.17
N ARG A 25 17.72 -12.60 1.46
CA ARG A 25 18.32 -13.50 2.46
C ARG A 25 17.69 -14.88 2.46
N ASP A 26 16.37 -14.94 2.56
CA ASP A 26 15.61 -16.16 2.86
C ASP A 26 14.79 -16.64 1.64
N GLY A 27 14.72 -15.85 0.56
CA GLY A 27 13.82 -16.11 -0.57
C GLY A 27 12.35 -15.88 -0.21
N MET A 28 11.44 -16.09 -1.18
CA MET A 28 9.99 -16.04 -0.92
C MET A 28 9.41 -17.35 -0.37
N MET A 29 10.13 -18.47 -0.50
CA MET A 29 9.58 -19.80 -0.18
C MET A 29 9.19 -19.97 1.30
N PRO A 30 10.02 -19.57 2.29
CA PRO A 30 9.65 -19.75 3.71
C PRO A 30 8.40 -18.95 4.10
N ALA A 31 8.20 -17.77 3.50
CA ALA A 31 7.01 -16.97 3.73
C ALA A 31 5.74 -17.64 3.18
N LEU A 32 5.83 -18.25 2.00
CA LEU A 32 4.73 -19.02 1.41
C LEU A 32 4.42 -20.28 2.21
N GLU A 33 5.45 -21.00 2.65
CA GLU A 33 5.29 -22.17 3.52
C GLU A 33 4.60 -21.80 4.85
N ALA A 34 5.00 -20.69 5.47
CA ALA A 34 4.35 -20.21 6.68
C ALA A 34 2.85 -19.92 6.46
N ILE A 35 2.50 -19.29 5.33
CA ILE A 35 1.10 -19.02 4.96
C ILE A 35 0.31 -20.31 4.74
N ILE A 36 0.92 -21.34 4.15
CA ILE A 36 0.21 -22.57 3.80
C ILE A 36 0.08 -23.51 5.00
N PHE A 37 1.17 -23.72 5.73
CA PHE A 37 1.30 -24.81 6.71
C PHE A 37 1.11 -24.40 8.17
N THR A 38 1.00 -23.10 8.47
CA THR A 38 0.79 -22.63 9.85
C THR A 38 -0.50 -21.84 10.00
N GLY A 39 -1.26 -22.10 11.07
CA GLY A 39 -2.49 -21.35 11.36
C GLY A 39 -2.24 -19.85 11.56
N GLY A 40 -1.09 -19.48 12.14
CA GLY A 40 -0.70 -18.07 12.30
C GLY A 40 -0.44 -17.38 10.95
N GLY A 41 0.25 -18.04 10.02
CA GLY A 41 0.47 -17.51 8.68
C GLY A 41 -0.82 -17.37 7.87
N GLN A 42 -1.73 -18.36 7.98
CA GLN A 42 -3.06 -18.29 7.38
C GLN A 42 -3.86 -17.10 7.93
N GLN A 43 -3.86 -16.91 9.25
CA GLN A 43 -4.55 -15.79 9.90
C GLN A 43 -4.04 -14.43 9.41
N VAL A 44 -2.72 -14.22 9.37
CA VAL A 44 -2.11 -12.97 8.88
C VAL A 44 -2.43 -12.74 7.40
N PHE A 45 -2.40 -13.78 6.58
CA PHE A 45 -2.74 -13.68 5.17
C PHE A 45 -4.22 -13.31 4.94
N ILE A 46 -5.14 -13.93 5.69
CA ILE A 46 -6.56 -13.59 5.63
C ILE A 46 -6.79 -12.14 6.08
N ASP A 47 -6.14 -11.70 7.15
CA ASP A 47 -6.22 -10.32 7.64
C ASP A 47 -5.73 -9.30 6.58
N LEU A 48 -4.64 -9.65 5.87
CA LEU A 48 -4.13 -8.86 4.74
C LEU A 48 -5.15 -8.77 3.58
N CYS A 49 -5.79 -9.89 3.22
CA CYS A 49 -6.82 -9.93 2.17
C CYS A 49 -8.05 -9.09 2.53
N ILE A 50 -8.52 -9.18 3.78
CA ILE A 50 -9.64 -8.37 4.29
C ILE A 50 -9.26 -6.89 4.27
N THR A 51 -8.09 -6.55 4.81
CA THR A 51 -7.59 -5.18 4.86
C THR A 51 -7.47 -4.59 3.46
N MET A 52 -6.94 -5.35 2.48
CA MET A 52 -6.86 -4.89 1.09
C MET A 52 -8.24 -4.67 0.46
N THR A 53 -9.23 -5.52 0.74
CA THR A 53 -10.59 -5.35 0.22
C THR A 53 -11.23 -4.06 0.75
N ILE A 54 -11.06 -3.78 2.04
CA ILE A 54 -11.51 -2.53 2.67
C ILE A 54 -10.75 -1.33 2.09
N LEU A 55 -9.45 -1.45 1.88
CA LEU A 55 -8.63 -0.38 1.32
C LEU A 55 -8.99 -0.07 -0.14
N MET A 56 -9.22 -1.09 -0.96
CA MET A 56 -9.67 -0.91 -2.35
C MET A 56 -11.00 -0.14 -2.41
N THR A 57 -11.98 -0.49 -1.55
CA THR A 57 -13.26 0.22 -1.49
C THR A 57 -13.10 1.66 -1.00
N PHE A 58 -12.21 1.92 -0.03
CA PHE A 58 -11.89 3.27 0.42
C PHE A 58 -11.19 4.10 -0.67
N ILE A 59 -10.13 3.59 -1.28
CA ILE A 59 -9.38 4.25 -2.36
C ILE A 59 -10.30 4.54 -3.53
N TRP A 60 -11.17 3.59 -3.90
CA TRP A 60 -12.12 3.78 -4.99
C TRP A 60 -13.04 4.97 -4.75
N ARG A 61 -13.60 5.06 -3.54
CA ARG A 61 -14.50 6.17 -3.15
C ARG A 61 -13.76 7.51 -3.03
N ASP A 62 -12.59 7.53 -2.39
CA ASP A 62 -11.79 8.76 -2.18
C ASP A 62 -11.15 9.27 -3.48
N ALA A 63 -10.73 8.39 -4.40
CA ALA A 63 -10.18 8.79 -5.69
C ALA A 63 -11.26 9.41 -6.57
N ARG A 64 -12.44 8.78 -6.63
CA ARG A 64 -13.56 9.25 -7.45
C ARG A 64 -14.11 10.59 -6.96
N SER A 65 -14.15 10.83 -5.65
CA SER A 65 -14.56 12.14 -5.10
C SER A 65 -13.57 13.27 -5.40
N ARG A 66 -12.31 12.94 -5.72
CA ARG A 66 -11.22 13.88 -6.03
C ARG A 66 -10.93 14.01 -7.53
N GLY A 67 -11.71 13.35 -8.39
CA GLY A 67 -11.48 13.34 -9.85
C GLY A 67 -10.21 12.58 -10.27
N ILE A 68 -9.69 11.69 -9.43
CA ILE A 68 -8.52 10.85 -9.73
C ILE A 68 -9.04 9.49 -10.23
N ASP A 69 -8.46 8.95 -11.31
CA ASP A 69 -8.81 7.61 -11.79
C ASP A 69 -8.39 6.53 -10.76
N PRO A 70 -9.33 5.77 -10.16
CA PRO A 70 -9.03 4.79 -9.12
C PRO A 70 -8.36 3.52 -9.65
N ARG A 71 -8.56 3.17 -10.92
CA ARG A 71 -8.18 1.87 -11.51
C ARG A 71 -6.71 1.48 -11.28
N PRO A 72 -5.70 2.32 -11.59
CA PRO A 72 -4.30 1.91 -11.45
C PRO A 72 -3.95 1.55 -10.00
N TYR A 73 -4.49 2.28 -9.02
CA TYR A 73 -4.21 2.05 -7.60
C TYR A 73 -4.83 0.75 -7.09
N VAL A 74 -6.01 0.39 -7.59
CA VAL A 74 -6.71 -0.84 -7.23
C VAL A 74 -5.98 -2.07 -7.78
N PHE A 75 -5.48 -2.00 -9.02
CA PHE A 75 -4.63 -3.08 -9.57
C PHE A 75 -3.32 -3.23 -8.78
N LEU A 76 -2.71 -2.11 -8.36
CA LEU A 76 -1.51 -2.13 -7.53
C LEU A 76 -1.74 -2.65 -6.10
N CYS A 77 -2.97 -2.66 -5.59
CA CYS A 77 -3.29 -3.33 -4.32
C CYS A 77 -3.12 -4.85 -4.39
N LEU A 78 -3.11 -5.46 -5.60
CA LEU A 78 -2.80 -6.89 -5.76
C LEU A 78 -1.33 -7.20 -5.45
N LEU A 79 -0.46 -6.20 -5.53
CA LEU A 79 0.94 -6.27 -5.08
C LEU A 79 1.07 -5.99 -3.57
N GLY A 80 -0.05 -5.93 -2.84
CA GLY A 80 -0.10 -5.61 -1.41
C GLY A 80 -0.13 -4.12 -1.13
N SER A 81 0.68 -3.64 -0.19
CA SER A 81 0.64 -2.25 0.32
C SER A 81 1.12 -1.19 -0.68
N PHE A 82 1.66 -1.58 -1.83
CA PHE A 82 2.15 -0.66 -2.88
C PHE A 82 1.04 0.22 -3.46
N GLY A 83 -0.15 -0.34 -3.73
CA GLY A 83 -1.30 0.43 -4.25
C GLY A 83 -1.75 1.58 -3.35
N PRO A 84 -2.03 1.31 -2.05
CA PRO A 84 -2.40 2.34 -1.09
C PRO A 84 -1.34 3.42 -0.89
N LEU A 85 -0.06 3.03 -0.81
CA LEU A 85 1.03 3.98 -0.60
C LEU A 85 1.21 4.92 -1.79
N LEU A 86 1.12 4.39 -3.03
CA LEU A 86 1.16 5.20 -4.23
C LEU A 86 -0.05 6.15 -4.31
N TYR A 87 -1.24 5.67 -3.93
CA TYR A 87 -2.43 6.51 -3.87
C TYR A 87 -2.29 7.67 -2.90
N LEU A 88 -1.79 7.41 -1.68
CA LEU A 88 -1.56 8.45 -0.68
C LEU A 88 -0.54 9.48 -1.16
N LEU A 89 0.52 9.04 -1.85
CA LEU A 89 1.50 9.94 -2.44
C LEU A 89 0.87 10.85 -3.51
N ARG A 90 0.06 10.28 -4.42
CA ARG A 90 -0.68 11.07 -5.43
C ARG A 90 -1.63 12.07 -4.79
N ARG A 91 -2.44 11.62 -3.83
CA ARG A 91 -3.42 12.47 -3.11
C ARG A 91 -2.75 13.66 -2.46
N ALA A 92 -1.60 13.44 -1.84
CA ALA A 92 -0.88 14.49 -1.15
C ALA A 92 -0.30 15.52 -2.15
N SER A 93 0.13 15.09 -3.35
CA SER A 93 0.60 15.99 -4.42
C SER A 93 -0.51 16.86 -5.00
N THR A 94 -1.71 16.30 -5.21
CA THR A 94 -2.89 17.09 -5.64
C THR A 94 -3.27 18.14 -4.58
N SER A 95 -3.14 17.80 -3.30
CA SER A 95 -3.45 18.71 -2.18
C SER A 95 -2.41 19.83 -2.03
N ALA A 96 -1.15 19.58 -2.37
CA ALA A 96 -0.09 20.59 -2.37
C ALA A 96 -0.27 21.62 -3.50
N GLY A 97 -0.69 21.19 -4.69
CA GLY A 97 -0.97 22.10 -5.82
C GLY A 97 -2.14 23.06 -5.54
N ALA A 98 -3.20 22.58 -4.89
CA ALA A 98 -4.36 23.40 -4.53
C ALA A 98 -4.05 24.48 -3.46
N LYS A 99 -3.01 24.30 -2.66
CA LYS A 99 -2.56 25.29 -1.66
C LYS A 99 -1.63 26.36 -2.22
N SER A 100 -1.08 26.17 -3.42
CA SER A 100 -0.16 27.12 -4.06
C SER A 100 -0.88 28.15 -4.96
N SER A 101 -2.19 28.01 -5.20
CA SER A 101 -2.99 28.94 -6.01
C SER A 101 -3.98 29.78 -5.18
N ARG A 102 -3.80 29.85 -3.86
CA ARG A 102 -4.48 30.77 -2.93
C ARG A 102 -3.44 31.60 -2.22
#